data_AF-A0A2V9GME6-F1
#
_entry.id   AF-A0A2V9GME6-F1
#
_cell.length_a   1.000
_cell.length_b   1.000
_cell.length_c   1.000
_cell.angle_alpha   90.00
_cell.angle_beta   90.00
_cell.angle_gamma   90.00
#
_symmetry.space_group_name_H-M   'P 1'
#
loop_
_entity.id
_entity.type
_entity.pdbx_description
1 polymer ?
#
loop_
_entity_poly.entity_id
_entity_poly.type
_entity_poly.pdbx_seq_one_letter_code
_entity_poly.pdbx_strand_id
1 'polypeptide(L)'
;IYEDQILNLALQGKDLRKLVVREVMSKPLPQVPRTAPVERVTHILSHENPAVFVEMGDSRFEILTKYDLMSTVASLMEQKR
;
A
#
# COMPACT_ATOMS: atom_id res chain seq x y z
N ILE A 1 7.96 -4.66 2.22
CA ILE A 1 8.05 -5.60 3.34
C ILE A 1 6.96 -5.25 4.33
N TYR A 2 6.24 -6.25 4.82
CA TYR A 2 5.15 -6.08 5.79
C TYR A 2 5.63 -6.41 7.21
N GLU A 3 4.85 -5.99 8.22
CA GLU A 3 5.18 -6.13 9.64
C GLU A 3 5.40 -7.59 10.06
N ASP A 4 4.52 -8.49 9.63
CA ASP A 4 4.60 -9.93 9.88
C ASP A 4 5.91 -10.53 9.37
N GLN A 5 6.41 -10.07 8.22
CA GLN A 5 7.69 -10.49 7.68
C GLN A 5 8.85 -10.01 8.57
N ILE A 6 8.79 -8.78 9.09
CA ILE A 6 9.82 -8.27 10.02
C ILE A 6 9.79 -9.06 11.34
N LEU A 7 8.59 -9.33 11.86
CA LEU A 7 8.40 -10.13 13.07
C LEU A 7 8.99 -11.54 12.89
N ASN A 8 8.73 -12.19 11.76
CA ASN A 8 9.29 -13.49 11.44
C ASN A 8 10.82 -13.49 11.41
N LEU A 9 11.46 -12.43 10.88
CA LEU A 9 12.93 -12.30 10.89
C LEU A 9 13.48 -12.21 12.32
N ALA A 10 12.79 -11.49 13.20
CA ALA A 10 13.15 -11.42 14.61
C ALA A 10 13.01 -12.78 15.31
N LEU A 11 11.91 -13.49 15.08
CA LEU A 11 11.67 -14.82 15.64
C LEU A 11 12.67 -15.87 15.14
N GLN A 12 13.24 -15.68 13.95
CA GLN A 12 14.33 -16.50 13.41
C GLN A 12 15.71 -16.17 14.01
N GLY A 13 15.78 -15.24 14.98
CA GLY A 13 17.03 -14.87 15.66
C GLY A 13 17.92 -13.91 14.87
N LYS A 14 17.41 -13.26 13.82
CA LYS A 14 18.17 -12.21 13.12
C LYS A 14 18.26 -10.95 13.98
N ASP A 15 19.45 -10.34 14.04
CA ASP A 15 19.63 -9.03 14.68
C ASP A 15 19.10 -7.92 13.75
N LEU A 16 17.85 -7.51 13.96
CA LEU A 16 17.16 -6.52 13.12
C LEU A 16 17.93 -5.19 13.00
N ARG A 17 18.73 -4.82 14.01
CA ARG A 17 19.51 -3.56 14.01
C ARG A 17 20.65 -3.56 12.99
N LYS A 18 21.06 -4.74 12.52
CA LYS A 18 22.14 -4.91 11.54
C LYS A 18 21.62 -5.08 10.12
N LEU A 19 20.31 -5.23 9.94
CA LEU A 19 19.71 -5.43 8.62
C LEU A 19 19.54 -4.10 7.91
N VAL A 20 19.92 -4.03 6.63
CA VAL A 20 19.61 -2.86 5.80
C VAL A 20 18.21 -3.04 5.23
N VAL A 21 17.34 -2.03 5.36
CA VAL A 21 15.93 -2.11 4.91
C VAL A 21 15.82 -2.62 3.47
N ARG A 22 16.66 -2.12 2.55
CA ARG A 22 16.65 -2.53 1.13
C ARG A 22 16.86 -4.03 0.91
N GLU A 23 17.56 -4.72 1.82
CA GLU A 23 17.87 -6.16 1.71
C GLU A 23 16.67 -7.03 2.06
N VAL A 24 15.72 -6.48 2.82
CA VAL A 24 14.52 -7.16 3.27
C VAL A 24 13.26 -6.66 2.56
N MET A 25 13.37 -5.62 1.73
CA MET A 25 12.24 -5.10 0.96
C MET A 25 11.74 -6.12 -0.05
N SER A 26 10.42 -6.37 0.00
CA SER A 26 9.66 -7.03 -1.06
C SER A 26 9.71 -6.23 -2.37
N LYS A 27 9.19 -6.83 -3.45
CA LYS A 27 8.97 -6.14 -4.72
C LYS A 27 8.21 -4.81 -4.52
N PRO A 28 8.52 -3.78 -5.32
CA PRO A 28 7.80 -2.52 -5.24
C PRO A 28 6.30 -2.73 -5.50
N LEU A 29 5.46 -1.98 -4.79
CA LEU A 29 4.02 -1.96 -5.07
C LEU A 29 3.78 -1.31 -6.45
N PRO A 30 2.67 -1.66 -7.13
CA PRO A 30 2.27 -0.97 -8.34
C PRO A 30 2.14 0.54 -8.12
N GLN A 31 2.60 1.34 -9.07
CA GLN A 31 2.51 2.80 -9.05
C GLN A 31 1.51 3.29 -10.09
N VAL A 32 0.72 4.31 -9.74
CA VAL A 32 -0.20 5.01 -10.64
C VAL A 32 -0.10 6.53 -10.45
N PRO A 33 -0.39 7.36 -11.47
CA PRO A 33 -0.51 8.80 -11.29
C PRO A 33 -1.77 9.16 -10.50
N ARG A 34 -1.79 10.31 -9.81
CA ARG A 34 -2.99 10.83 -9.12
C ARG A 34 -4.24 11.00 -10.00
N THR A 35 -4.06 11.09 -11.31
CA THR A 35 -5.14 11.20 -12.30
C THR A 35 -5.67 9.84 -12.77
N ALA A 36 -5.14 8.73 -12.25
CA ALA A 36 -5.61 7.41 -12.61
C ALA A 36 -7.10 7.23 -12.26
N PRO A 37 -7.90 6.68 -13.19
CA PRO A 37 -9.32 6.45 -12.93
C PRO A 37 -9.50 5.39 -11.84
N VAL A 38 -10.58 5.50 -11.07
CA VAL A 38 -10.86 4.60 -9.94
C VAL A 38 -10.95 3.15 -10.41
N GLU A 39 -11.49 2.90 -11.60
CA GLU A 39 -11.60 1.57 -12.20
C GLU A 39 -10.24 0.91 -12.42
N ARG A 40 -9.21 1.71 -12.75
CA ARG A 40 -7.84 1.20 -12.87
C ARG A 40 -7.28 0.84 -11.51
N VAL A 41 -7.49 1.68 -10.51
CA VAL A 41 -7.01 1.43 -9.14
C VAL A 41 -7.67 0.18 -8.56
N THR A 42 -8.98 0.02 -8.72
CA THR A 42 -9.72 -1.15 -8.25
C THR A 42 -9.32 -2.44 -8.97
N HIS A 43 -8.97 -2.38 -10.25
CA HIS A 43 -8.45 -3.54 -10.98
C HIS A 43 -7.06 -3.98 -10.50
N ILE A 44 -6.20 -3.03 -10.12
CA ILE A 44 -4.86 -3.33 -9.61
C ILE A 44 -4.94 -3.91 -8.19
N LEU A 45 -5.82 -3.36 -7.35
CA LEU A 45 -6.01 -3.81 -5.98
C LEU A 45 -6.56 -5.23 -5.93
N SER A 46 -5.73 -6.17 -5.48
CA SER A 46 -6.06 -7.59 -5.39
C SER A 46 -5.48 -8.19 -4.11
N HIS A 47 -5.69 -9.49 -3.87
CA HIS A 47 -5.02 -10.18 -2.76
C HIS A 47 -3.50 -10.20 -2.91
N GLU A 48 -2.99 -10.16 -4.15
CA GLU A 48 -1.54 -10.13 -4.43
C GLU A 48 -0.97 -8.70 -4.38
N ASN A 49 -1.79 -7.70 -4.70
CA ASN A 49 -1.44 -6.28 -4.65
C ASN A 49 -2.40 -5.55 -3.70
N PRO A 50 -2.19 -5.64 -2.37
CA PRO A 50 -3.12 -5.09 -1.39
C PRO A 50 -3.12 -3.56 -1.33
N ALA A 51 -2.13 -2.92 -1.95
CA ALA A 51 -1.91 -1.49 -1.94
C ALA A 51 -1.31 -1.01 -3.27
N VAL A 52 -1.57 0.25 -3.60
CA VAL A 52 -1.05 0.96 -4.78
C VAL A 52 -0.38 2.25 -4.33
N PHE A 53 0.81 2.55 -4.88
CA PHE A 53 1.45 3.86 -4.72
C PHE A 53 0.88 4.87 -5.71
N VAL A 54 0.41 6.00 -5.22
CA VAL A 54 -0.10 7.10 -6.04
C VAL A 54 0.93 8.21 -6.06
N GLU A 55 1.42 8.56 -7.26
CA GLU A 55 2.29 9.71 -7.44
C GLU A 55 1.47 11.00 -7.47
N MET A 56 1.71 11.88 -6.51
CA MET A 56 0.98 13.14 -6.31
C MET A 56 1.64 14.33 -7.02
N GLY A 57 2.84 14.12 -7.58
CA GLY A 57 3.74 15.15 -8.09
C GLY A 57 4.79 15.56 -7.03
N ASP A 58 5.86 16.22 -7.49
CA ASP A 58 6.96 16.70 -6.63
C ASP A 58 7.60 15.60 -5.76
N SER A 59 7.74 14.39 -6.32
CA SER A 59 8.24 13.22 -5.60
C SER A 59 7.43 12.86 -4.33
N ARG A 60 6.18 13.32 -4.23
CA ARG A 60 5.26 12.93 -3.16
C ARG A 60 4.45 11.72 -3.59
N PHE A 61 4.33 10.77 -2.67
CA PHE A 61 3.62 9.53 -2.88
C PHE A 61 2.64 9.30 -1.74
N GLU A 62 1.46 8.81 -2.08
CA GLU A 62 0.48 8.30 -1.13
C GLU A 62 0.22 6.82 -1.39
N ILE A 63 -0.34 6.13 -0.41
CA ILE A 63 -0.71 4.72 -0.51
C ILE A 63 -2.23 4.65 -0.50
N LEU A 64 -2.79 3.97 -1.49
CA LEU A 64 -4.21 3.61 -1.52
C LEU A 64 -4.38 2.11 -1.34
N THR A 65 -5.34 1.75 -0.49
CA THR A 65 -5.75 0.37 -0.21
C THR A 65 -7.23 0.18 -0.53
N LYS A 66 -7.69 -1.07 -0.47
CA LYS A 66 -9.13 -1.36 -0.56
C LYS A 66 -9.95 -0.71 0.56
N TYR A 67 -9.37 -0.51 1.75
CA TYR A 67 -10.05 0.11 2.88
C TYR A 67 -10.38 1.58 2.61
N ASP A 68 -9.45 2.32 1.99
CA ASP A 68 -9.64 3.74 1.67
C ASP A 68 -10.80 3.94 0.68
N LEU A 69 -10.90 3.07 -0.33
CA LEU A 69 -12.02 3.07 -1.28
C LEU A 69 -13.36 2.79 -0.59
N MET A 70 -13.41 1.79 0.30
CA MET A 70 -14.63 1.45 1.02
C MET A 70 -15.06 2.56 1.99
N SER A 71 -14.11 3.13 2.72
CA SER A 71 -14.36 4.26 3.63
C SER A 71 -14.89 5.47 2.86
N THR A 72 -14.33 5.77 1.68
CA THR A 72 -14.78 6.87 0.83
C THR A 72 -16.21 6.64 0.33
N VAL A 73 -16.52 5.44 -0.16
CA VAL A 73 -17.89 5.10 -0.61
C VAL A 73 -18.89 5.19 0.54
N ALA A 74 -18.55 4.67 1.72
CA ALA A 74 -19.41 4.75 2.90
C ALA A 74 -19.71 6.22 3.28
N SER A 75 -18.67 7.06 3.33
CA SER A 75 -18.82 8.49 3.63
C SER A 75 -19.70 9.22 2.62
N LEU A 76 -19.56 8.93 1.32
CA LEU A 76 -20.40 9.51 0.27
C LEU A 76 -21.87 9.10 0.40
N MET A 77 -22.15 7.88 0.86
CA MET A 77 -23.52 7.41 1.09
C MET A 77 -24.18 8.10 2.29
N GLU A 78 -23.42 8.40 3.33
CA GLU A 78 -23.90 9.12 4.52
C GLU A 78 -24.23 10.59 4.20
N GLN A 79 -23.41 11.26 3.39
CA GLN A 79 -23.63 12.66 3.00
C GLN A 79 -24.87 12.87 2.12
N LYS A 80 -25.36 11.81 1.46
CA LYS A 80 -26.51 11.87 0.55
C LYS A 80 -27.85 11.67 1.28
N ARG A 81 -27.82 11.41 2.59
CA ARG A 81 -28.98 11.18 3.45
C ARG A 81 -29.35 12.44 4.22
#